data_AF-A0A086PID7-F1
#
_entry.id   AF-A0A086PID7-F1
#
_cell.length_a   1.000
_cell.length_b   1.000
_cell.length_c   1.000
_cell.angle_alpha   90.00
_cell.angle_beta   90.00
_cell.angle_gamma   90.00
#
_symmetry.space_group_name_H-M   'P 1'
#
loop_
_entity.id
_entity.type
_entity.pdbx_description
1 polymer ?
#
loop_
_entity_poly.entity_id
_entity_poly.type
_entity_poly.pdbx_seq_one_letter_code
_entity_poly.pdbx_strand_id
1 'polypeptide(L)'
;GSFYYSFFNDVVAAPTWQAGVHAILRDERSEHPDVVNALRRFNVYQELLVGLLYRGVRHLLGDVWLAEYVARTPFNFYTACVFLLQALGVAVLAALAAVAGGSAFCALACFGFFFANYYHRLIIRVQAVPLRENWALPFLWINITAIALLLQTHARLQRATLRLWAADKDSASSLRAHRFLEALRQTEKKLLAVVFLSTLCLLVSWQFGVFVITTQVAALFAVLLVGFPCERVLRRILLVLSAAFVSTLLLHFFPRYLVRKDRPVCRRSTRLHF
;
A
#
# COMPACT_ATOMS: atom_id res chain seq x y z
N GLY A 1 -18.85 6.00 -4.53
CA GLY A 1 -17.58 6.28 -5.23
C GLY A 1 -17.36 7.75 -5.59
N SER A 2 -18.41 8.45 -6.04
CA SER A 2 -18.32 9.84 -6.54
C SER A 2 -17.67 10.85 -5.57
N PHE A 3 -17.80 10.66 -4.25
CA PHE A 3 -17.19 11.55 -3.24
C PHE A 3 -15.67 11.70 -3.40
N TYR A 4 -14.91 10.59 -3.40
CA TYR A 4 -13.45 10.65 -3.54
C TYR A 4 -13.03 11.18 -4.92
N TYR A 5 -13.74 10.76 -5.97
CA TYR A 5 -13.47 11.23 -7.32
C TYR A 5 -13.64 12.76 -7.46
N SER A 6 -14.52 13.39 -6.67
CA SER A 6 -14.69 14.85 -6.71
C SER A 6 -13.41 15.61 -6.32
N PHE A 7 -12.70 15.18 -5.28
CA PHE A 7 -11.42 15.79 -4.87
C PHE A 7 -10.33 15.63 -5.94
N PHE A 8 -10.29 14.48 -6.61
CA PHE A 8 -9.41 14.30 -7.77
C PHE A 8 -9.74 15.30 -8.88
N ASN A 9 -11.02 15.49 -9.18
CA ASN A 9 -11.47 16.43 -10.18
C ASN A 9 -11.12 17.89 -9.83
N ASP A 10 -11.21 18.27 -8.56
CA ASP A 10 -10.84 19.61 -8.09
C ASP A 10 -9.34 19.90 -8.32
N VAL A 11 -8.47 18.91 -8.11
CA VAL A 11 -7.02 19.03 -8.40
C VAL A 11 -6.73 19.18 -9.88
N VAL A 12 -7.46 18.42 -10.71
CA VAL A 12 -7.31 18.43 -12.16
C VAL A 12 -7.84 19.73 -12.77
N ALA A 13 -8.95 20.24 -12.26
CA ALA A 13 -9.57 21.49 -12.73
C ALA A 13 -8.80 22.75 -12.27
N ALA A 14 -7.98 22.66 -11.22
CA ALA A 14 -7.26 23.80 -10.70
C ALA A 14 -6.21 24.38 -11.69
N PRO A 15 -6.10 25.72 -11.79
CA PRO A 15 -5.22 26.37 -12.78
C PRO A 15 -3.73 26.07 -12.51
N THR A 16 -3.32 26.03 -11.25
CA THR A 16 -1.92 25.74 -10.84
C THR A 16 -1.86 24.57 -9.87
N TRP A 17 -0.69 23.94 -9.80
CA TRP A 17 -0.43 22.80 -8.90
C TRP A 17 -0.66 23.18 -7.43
N GLN A 18 -0.24 24.39 -7.05
CA GLN A 18 -0.42 24.95 -5.72
C GLN A 18 -1.91 25.21 -5.42
N ALA A 19 -2.66 25.74 -6.39
CA ALA A 19 -4.09 25.96 -6.24
C ALA A 19 -4.85 24.63 -6.03
N GLY A 20 -4.46 23.56 -6.74
CA GLY A 20 -5.06 22.24 -6.56
C GLY A 20 -4.80 21.65 -5.17
N VAL A 21 -3.57 21.81 -4.66
CA VAL A 21 -3.23 21.40 -3.27
C VAL A 21 -3.99 22.26 -2.26
N HIS A 22 -4.10 23.57 -2.50
CA HIS A 22 -4.81 24.50 -1.60
C HIS A 22 -6.31 24.18 -1.52
N ALA A 23 -6.93 23.83 -2.65
CA ALA A 23 -8.34 23.46 -2.73
C ALA A 23 -8.68 22.25 -1.84
N ILE A 24 -7.80 21.23 -1.76
CA ILE A 24 -8.05 20.09 -0.86
C ILE A 24 -7.68 20.42 0.60
N LEU A 25 -6.72 21.32 0.84
CA LEU A 25 -6.32 21.69 2.19
C LEU A 25 -7.35 22.57 2.91
N ARG A 26 -8.16 23.33 2.16
CA ARG A 26 -9.23 24.18 2.68
C ARG A 26 -10.53 23.87 1.94
N ASP A 27 -11.16 22.78 2.35
CA ASP A 27 -12.44 22.38 1.80
C ASP A 27 -13.58 22.97 2.64
N GLU A 28 -14.42 23.78 2.00
CA GLU A 28 -15.62 24.39 2.59
C GLU A 28 -16.90 23.62 2.22
N ARG A 29 -16.82 22.70 1.26
CA ARG A 29 -17.97 22.01 0.68
C ARG A 29 -18.46 20.85 1.55
N SER A 30 -17.54 20.10 2.16
CA SER A 30 -17.90 18.85 2.83
C SER A 30 -18.53 19.03 4.22
N GLU A 31 -18.19 20.09 4.96
CA GLU A 31 -18.66 20.33 6.35
C GLU A 31 -19.06 21.80 6.59
N HIS A 32 -19.83 22.42 5.66
CA HIS A 32 -20.30 23.80 5.82
C HIS A 32 -21.10 23.98 7.14
N PRO A 33 -20.79 24.99 7.98
CA PRO A 33 -20.02 26.21 7.70
C PRO A 33 -18.50 26.15 7.99
N ASP A 34 -17.98 25.03 8.47
CA ASP A 34 -16.57 24.92 8.87
C ASP A 34 -15.66 24.59 7.69
N VAL A 35 -14.46 25.19 7.66
CA VAL A 35 -13.42 24.90 6.67
C VAL A 35 -12.52 23.80 7.19
N VAL A 36 -12.48 22.67 6.50
CA VAL A 36 -11.78 21.47 6.96
C VAL A 36 -10.68 21.07 5.99
N ASN A 37 -9.61 20.50 6.53
CA ASN A 37 -8.55 19.90 5.72
C ASN A 37 -9.00 18.53 5.21
N ALA A 38 -9.48 18.47 3.97
CA ALA A 38 -10.02 17.24 3.37
C ALA A 38 -8.97 16.13 3.23
N LEU A 39 -7.69 16.47 2.96
CA LEU A 39 -6.60 15.47 2.88
C LEU A 39 -6.54 14.63 4.16
N ARG A 40 -6.62 15.28 5.31
CA ARG A 40 -6.51 14.61 6.62
C ARG A 40 -7.82 14.01 7.08
N ARG A 41 -8.92 14.74 6.90
CA ARG A 41 -10.24 14.33 7.39
C ARG A 41 -10.74 13.08 6.67
N PHE A 42 -10.57 13.02 5.35
CA PHE A 42 -11.10 11.95 4.51
C PHE A 42 -10.01 11.04 3.91
N ASN A 43 -8.75 11.22 4.33
CA ASN A 43 -7.60 10.41 3.91
C ASN A 43 -7.45 10.34 2.38
N VAL A 44 -7.37 11.51 1.73
CA VAL A 44 -7.49 11.71 0.27
C VAL A 44 -6.14 11.86 -0.41
N TYR A 45 -5.11 11.21 0.13
CA TYR A 45 -3.74 11.30 -0.39
C TYR A 45 -3.62 10.68 -1.78
N GLN A 46 -4.33 9.60 -2.04
CA GLN A 46 -4.29 8.86 -3.31
C GLN A 46 -4.86 9.72 -4.45
N GLU A 47 -6.01 10.36 -4.23
CA GLU A 47 -6.63 11.23 -5.22
C GLU A 47 -5.78 12.46 -5.51
N LEU A 48 -5.16 13.04 -4.48
CA LEU A 48 -4.19 14.13 -4.69
C LEU A 48 -3.01 13.64 -5.54
N LEU A 49 -2.37 12.54 -5.16
CA LEU A 49 -1.21 12.00 -5.89
C LEU A 49 -1.55 11.68 -7.35
N VAL A 50 -2.71 11.09 -7.60
CA VAL A 50 -3.17 10.74 -8.95
C VAL A 50 -3.55 12.00 -9.75
N GLY A 51 -4.15 13.00 -9.10
CA GLY A 51 -4.47 14.30 -9.72
C GLY A 51 -3.21 15.06 -10.12
N LEU A 52 -2.21 15.09 -9.24
CA LEU A 52 -0.88 15.65 -9.55
C LEU A 52 -0.19 14.85 -10.66
N LEU A 53 -0.25 13.52 -10.61
CA LEU A 53 0.29 12.66 -11.66
C LEU A 53 -0.35 12.95 -13.02
N TYR A 54 -1.68 13.09 -13.08
CA TYR A 54 -2.42 13.43 -14.31
C TYR A 54 -1.90 14.74 -14.92
N ARG A 55 -1.75 15.78 -14.10
CA ARG A 55 -1.22 17.07 -14.55
C ARG A 55 0.23 16.97 -15.00
N GLY A 56 1.03 16.13 -14.36
CA GLY A 56 2.43 15.90 -14.70
C GLY A 56 2.59 15.18 -16.02
N VAL A 57 1.81 14.11 -16.20
CA VAL A 57 1.70 13.38 -17.46
C VAL A 57 1.29 14.32 -18.58
N ARG A 58 0.25 15.14 -18.40
CA ARG A 58 -0.19 16.10 -19.42
C ARG A 58 0.86 17.17 -19.73
N HIS A 59 1.54 17.69 -18.69
CA HIS A 59 2.60 18.68 -18.87
C HIS A 59 3.84 18.11 -19.57
N LEU A 60 4.21 16.86 -19.27
CA LEU A 60 5.41 16.21 -19.81
C LEU A 60 5.19 15.62 -21.21
N LEU A 61 4.03 15.00 -21.45
CA LEU A 61 3.73 14.31 -22.71
C LEU A 61 3.00 15.18 -23.74
N GLY A 62 2.53 16.38 -23.36
CA GLY A 62 1.87 17.32 -24.28
C GLY A 62 0.74 16.68 -25.09
N ASP A 63 0.72 16.95 -26.39
CA ASP A 63 -0.28 16.44 -27.35
C ASP A 63 0.20 15.16 -28.09
N VAL A 64 1.11 14.39 -27.48
CA VAL A 64 1.53 13.11 -28.06
C VAL A 64 0.34 12.14 -28.01
N TRP A 65 0.16 11.32 -29.06
CA TRP A 65 -0.88 10.28 -29.17
C TRP A 65 -1.03 9.40 -27.91
N LEU A 66 0.08 9.17 -27.19
CA LEU A 66 0.14 8.43 -25.93
C LEU A 66 -0.53 9.16 -24.76
N ALA A 67 -0.43 10.49 -24.69
CA ALA A 67 -1.18 11.30 -23.72
C ALA A 67 -2.68 11.26 -24.02
N GLU A 68 -3.06 11.31 -25.29
CA GLU A 68 -4.46 11.20 -25.70
C GLU A 68 -5.03 9.80 -25.44
N TYR A 69 -4.23 8.74 -25.60
CA TYR A 69 -4.63 7.37 -25.31
C TYR A 69 -4.76 7.11 -23.79
N VAL A 70 -3.80 7.58 -22.99
CA VAL A 70 -3.72 7.31 -21.54
C VAL A 70 -4.58 8.29 -20.72
N ALA A 71 -4.69 9.55 -21.13
CA ALA A 71 -5.29 10.64 -20.37
C ALA A 71 -6.50 11.30 -21.08
N ARG A 72 -7.18 10.58 -22.00
CA ARG A 72 -8.32 11.08 -22.79
C ARG A 72 -9.39 11.77 -21.97
N THR A 73 -9.78 11.15 -20.86
CA THR A 73 -10.69 11.72 -19.87
C THR A 73 -10.07 11.57 -18.48
N PRO A 74 -10.25 12.53 -17.55
CA PRO A 74 -9.74 12.42 -16.19
C PRO A 74 -10.23 11.15 -15.49
N PHE A 75 -11.47 10.74 -15.78
CA PHE A 75 -12.05 9.50 -15.26
C PHE A 75 -11.30 8.25 -15.74
N ASN A 76 -11.02 8.14 -17.05
CA ASN A 76 -10.30 6.99 -17.60
C ASN A 76 -8.91 6.88 -17.00
N PHE A 77 -8.21 8.00 -16.84
CA PHE A 77 -6.89 8.02 -16.20
C PHE A 77 -6.94 7.53 -14.75
N TYR A 78 -7.85 8.07 -13.94
CA TYR A 78 -8.03 7.63 -12.55
C TYR A 78 -8.30 6.12 -12.47
N THR A 79 -9.23 5.64 -13.31
CA THR A 79 -9.63 4.23 -13.35
C THR A 79 -8.47 3.33 -13.79
N ALA A 80 -7.68 3.77 -14.78
CA ALA A 80 -6.50 3.06 -15.25
C ALA A 80 -5.44 2.94 -14.14
N CYS A 81 -5.17 4.00 -13.36
CA CYS A 81 -4.25 3.93 -12.23
C CYS A 81 -4.67 2.88 -11.19
N VAL A 82 -5.96 2.85 -10.84
CA VAL A 82 -6.50 1.86 -9.90
C VAL A 82 -6.38 0.44 -10.46
N PHE A 83 -6.75 0.24 -11.73
CA PHE A 83 -6.66 -1.08 -12.36
C PHE A 83 -5.22 -1.56 -12.56
N LEU A 84 -4.28 -0.68 -12.88
CA LEU A 84 -2.86 -1.03 -12.97
C LEU A 84 -2.31 -1.46 -11.60
N LEU A 85 -2.68 -0.76 -10.53
CA LEU A 85 -2.29 -1.13 -9.18
C LEU A 85 -2.89 -2.49 -8.79
N GLN A 86 -4.15 -2.75 -9.14
CA GLN A 86 -4.80 -4.05 -8.91
C GLN A 86 -4.17 -5.17 -9.74
N ALA A 87 -3.84 -4.91 -11.01
CA ALA A 87 -3.17 -5.87 -11.88
C ALA A 87 -1.78 -6.25 -11.34
N LEU A 88 -1.02 -5.27 -10.83
CA LEU A 88 0.24 -5.52 -10.12
C LEU A 88 0.02 -6.46 -8.92
N GLY A 89 -1.02 -6.19 -8.13
CA GLY A 89 -1.38 -7.02 -7.00
C GLY A 89 -1.68 -8.48 -7.39
N VAL A 90 -2.50 -8.69 -8.43
CA VAL A 90 -2.83 -10.03 -8.94
C VAL A 90 -1.59 -10.73 -9.50
N ALA A 91 -0.71 -10.01 -10.20
CA ALA A 91 0.54 -10.54 -10.72
C ALA A 91 1.45 -11.06 -9.59
N VAL A 92 1.56 -10.32 -8.49
CA VAL A 92 2.31 -10.74 -7.30
C VAL A 92 1.73 -12.02 -6.68
N LEU A 93 0.41 -12.13 -6.64
CA LEU A 93 -0.29 -13.29 -6.08
C LEU A 93 -0.11 -14.53 -6.97
N ALA A 94 -0.20 -14.37 -8.29
CA ALA A 94 0.10 -15.42 -9.26
C ALA A 94 1.57 -15.86 -9.19
N ALA A 95 2.51 -14.92 -9.04
CA ALA A 95 3.93 -15.22 -8.85
C ALA A 95 4.17 -16.02 -7.56
N LEU A 96 3.51 -15.65 -6.46
CA LEU A 96 3.56 -16.43 -5.21
C LEU A 96 3.04 -17.85 -5.43
N ALA A 97 1.93 -18.01 -6.16
CA ALA A 97 1.37 -19.33 -6.46
C ALA A 97 2.34 -20.20 -7.28
N ALA A 98 3.02 -19.64 -8.28
CA ALA A 98 4.07 -20.35 -9.02
C ALA A 98 5.25 -20.75 -8.13
N VAL A 99 5.72 -19.87 -7.27
CA VAL A 99 6.85 -20.16 -6.36
C VAL A 99 6.48 -21.20 -5.31
N ALA A 100 5.26 -21.13 -4.76
CA ALA A 100 4.76 -22.07 -3.76
C ALA A 100 4.48 -23.45 -4.36
N GLY A 101 3.92 -23.50 -5.58
CA GLY A 101 3.61 -24.75 -6.28
C GLY A 101 4.76 -25.34 -7.10
N GLY A 102 5.86 -24.61 -7.29
CA GLY A 102 7.01 -25.06 -8.08
C GLY A 102 6.75 -25.19 -9.59
N SER A 103 5.61 -24.70 -10.08
CA SER A 103 5.19 -24.83 -11.48
C SER A 103 4.46 -23.57 -11.95
N ALA A 104 4.69 -23.20 -13.22
CA ALA A 104 3.96 -22.11 -13.87
C ALA A 104 2.45 -22.41 -13.99
N PHE A 105 2.07 -23.69 -13.98
CA PHE A 105 0.65 -24.09 -13.98
C PHE A 105 -0.10 -23.58 -12.74
N CYS A 106 0.58 -23.47 -11.59
CA CYS A 106 -0.02 -22.92 -10.37
C CYS A 106 -0.34 -21.44 -10.50
N ALA A 107 0.48 -20.66 -11.23
CA ALA A 107 0.17 -19.27 -11.54
C ALA A 107 -1.04 -19.17 -12.49
N LEU A 108 -1.10 -20.01 -13.52
CA LEU A 108 -2.23 -20.03 -14.46
C LEU A 108 -3.54 -20.41 -13.76
N ALA A 109 -3.51 -21.43 -12.89
CA ALA A 109 -4.67 -21.84 -12.11
C ALA A 109 -5.13 -20.74 -11.14
N CYS A 110 -4.20 -20.06 -10.47
CA CYS A 110 -4.49 -18.92 -9.60
C CYS A 110 -5.13 -17.76 -10.38
N PHE A 111 -4.57 -17.42 -11.55
CA PHE A 111 -5.10 -16.38 -12.42
C PHE A 111 -6.48 -16.75 -12.99
N GLY A 112 -6.66 -18.00 -13.41
CA GLY A 112 -7.94 -18.52 -13.89
C GLY A 112 -9.01 -18.48 -12.80
N PHE A 113 -8.68 -18.89 -11.57
CA PHE A 113 -9.60 -18.77 -10.44
C PHE A 113 -9.95 -17.32 -10.13
N PHE A 114 -8.97 -16.42 -10.15
CA PHE A 114 -9.21 -14.99 -9.99
C PHE A 114 -10.21 -14.51 -11.04
N PHE A 115 -9.98 -14.79 -12.32
CA PHE A 115 -10.84 -14.34 -13.42
C PHE A 115 -12.26 -14.92 -13.35
N ALA A 116 -12.40 -16.20 -13.01
CA ALA A 116 -13.70 -16.85 -12.81
C ALA A 116 -14.53 -16.16 -11.73
N ASN A 117 -13.89 -15.75 -10.63
CA ASN A 117 -14.53 -14.99 -9.56
C ASN A 117 -14.77 -13.51 -9.91
N TYR A 118 -13.99 -12.96 -10.85
CA TYR A 118 -14.04 -11.54 -11.23
C TYR A 118 -15.12 -11.24 -12.28
N TYR A 119 -15.44 -12.17 -13.18
CA TYR A 119 -16.41 -11.98 -14.26
C TYR A 119 -17.79 -11.53 -13.75
N HIS A 120 -18.31 -12.17 -12.70
CA HIS A 120 -19.59 -11.82 -12.11
C HIS A 120 -19.54 -10.52 -11.27
N ARG A 121 -18.35 -10.03 -10.90
CA ARG A 121 -18.16 -8.84 -10.04
C ARG A 121 -17.80 -7.56 -10.80
N LEU A 122 -17.30 -7.66 -12.04
CA LEU A 122 -16.90 -6.52 -12.88
C LEU A 122 -18.08 -5.59 -13.22
N ILE A 123 -19.22 -6.16 -13.60
CA ILE A 123 -20.40 -5.42 -14.08
C ILE A 123 -21.01 -4.54 -12.96
N ILE A 124 -20.90 -4.97 -11.70
CA ILE A 124 -21.53 -4.30 -10.54
C ILE A 124 -20.63 -3.23 -9.92
N ARG A 125 -19.32 -3.20 -10.22
CA ARG A 125 -18.31 -2.42 -9.47
C ARG A 125 -17.68 -1.23 -10.20
N VAL A 126 -18.14 -0.84 -11.38
CA VAL A 126 -17.63 0.39 -12.04
C VAL A 126 -17.82 1.63 -11.14
N GLN A 127 -18.91 1.68 -10.38
CA GLN A 127 -19.18 2.72 -9.37
C GLN A 127 -18.31 2.62 -8.10
N ALA A 128 -17.64 1.47 -7.92
CA ALA A 128 -16.82 1.14 -6.76
C ALA A 128 -15.32 1.24 -7.04
N VAL A 129 -14.88 1.74 -8.20
CA VAL A 129 -13.46 1.96 -8.52
C VAL A 129 -12.75 2.83 -7.47
N PRO A 130 -13.29 3.99 -7.02
CA PRO A 130 -12.62 4.86 -6.06
C PRO A 130 -12.78 4.41 -4.59
N LEU A 131 -13.11 3.14 -4.34
CA LEU A 131 -13.10 2.60 -2.98
C LEU A 131 -11.67 2.49 -2.45
N ARG A 132 -11.48 2.81 -1.16
CA ARG A 132 -10.18 2.76 -0.48
C ARG A 132 -9.56 1.37 -0.52
N GLU A 133 -10.40 0.34 -0.50
CA GLU A 133 -10.02 -1.06 -0.62
C GLU A 133 -9.23 -1.30 -1.91
N ASN A 134 -9.64 -0.72 -3.04
CA ASN A 134 -8.98 -0.96 -4.32
C ASN A 134 -7.56 -0.38 -4.38
N TRP A 135 -7.30 0.68 -3.61
CA TRP A 135 -5.96 1.25 -3.45
C TRP A 135 -5.08 0.39 -2.54
N ALA A 136 -5.68 -0.27 -1.56
CA ALA A 136 -4.97 -0.91 -0.46
C ALA A 136 -4.71 -2.41 -0.67
N LEU A 137 -5.61 -3.11 -1.38
CA LEU A 137 -5.53 -4.55 -1.62
C LEU A 137 -4.22 -5.02 -2.28
N PRO A 138 -3.63 -4.31 -3.26
CA PRO A 138 -2.36 -4.73 -3.84
C PRO A 138 -1.22 -4.71 -2.83
N PHE A 139 -1.20 -3.72 -1.93
CA PHE A 139 -0.23 -3.67 -0.84
C PHE A 139 -0.44 -4.80 0.17
N LEU A 140 -1.69 -5.20 0.42
CA LEU A 140 -2.00 -6.38 1.24
C LEU A 140 -1.42 -7.65 0.62
N TRP A 141 -1.62 -7.87 -0.68
CA TRP A 141 -1.11 -9.06 -1.35
C TRP A 141 0.42 -9.07 -1.43
N ILE A 142 1.06 -7.92 -1.67
CA ILE A 142 2.52 -7.78 -1.56
C ILE A 142 2.98 -8.13 -0.14
N ASN A 143 2.28 -7.66 0.89
CA ASN A 143 2.61 -7.91 2.28
C ASN A 143 2.54 -9.41 2.63
N ILE A 144 1.43 -10.07 2.28
CA ILE A 144 1.23 -11.51 2.51
C ILE A 144 2.30 -12.33 1.76
N THR A 145 2.57 -12.00 0.49
CA THR A 145 3.61 -12.63 -0.31
C THR A 145 5.00 -12.44 0.31
N ALA A 146 5.31 -11.22 0.78
CA ALA A 146 6.59 -10.93 1.42
C ALA A 146 6.77 -11.74 2.71
N ILE A 147 5.74 -11.88 3.54
CA ILE A 147 5.77 -12.71 4.76
C ILE A 147 5.94 -14.20 4.40
N ALA A 148 5.21 -14.70 3.41
CA ALA A 148 5.35 -16.08 2.97
C ALA A 148 6.78 -16.38 2.48
N LEU A 149 7.33 -15.52 1.62
CA LEU A 149 8.71 -15.63 1.14
C LEU A 149 9.74 -15.46 2.26
N LEU A 150 9.47 -14.62 3.25
CA LEU A 150 10.32 -14.39 4.41
C LEU A 150 10.42 -15.66 5.27
N LEU A 151 9.28 -16.30 5.58
CA LEU A 151 9.23 -17.56 6.31
C LEU A 151 9.95 -18.68 5.55
N GLN A 152 9.74 -18.79 4.23
CA GLN A 152 10.45 -19.76 3.39
C GLN A 152 11.96 -19.52 3.36
N THR A 153 12.38 -18.25 3.20
CA THR A 153 13.79 -17.86 3.17
C THR A 153 14.47 -18.16 4.51
N HIS A 154 13.78 -17.90 5.62
CA HIS A 154 14.34 -18.21 6.93
C HIS A 154 14.47 -19.72 7.18
N ALA A 155 13.46 -20.52 6.79
CA ALA A 155 13.56 -21.98 6.86
C ALA A 155 14.73 -22.52 6.02
N ARG A 156 14.98 -21.94 4.83
CA ARG A 156 16.14 -22.27 4.00
C ARG A 156 17.46 -21.87 4.67
N LEU A 157 17.52 -20.69 5.28
CA LEU A 157 18.70 -20.21 6.01
C LEU A 157 19.05 -21.13 7.18
N GLN A 158 18.06 -21.54 7.97
CA GLN A 158 18.25 -22.49 9.08
C GLN A 158 18.81 -23.83 8.58
N ARG A 159 18.20 -24.42 7.54
CA ARG A 159 18.67 -25.68 6.94
C ARG A 159 20.08 -25.57 6.38
N ALA A 160 20.39 -24.49 5.66
CA ALA A 160 21.72 -24.26 5.10
C ALA A 160 22.77 -24.07 6.19
N THR A 161 22.43 -23.36 7.26
CA THR A 161 23.32 -23.18 8.42
C THR A 161 23.60 -24.53 9.07
N LEU A 162 22.58 -25.34 9.35
CA LEU A 162 22.77 -26.68 9.94
C LEU A 162 23.63 -27.60 9.06
N ARG A 163 23.45 -27.56 7.74
CA ARG A 163 24.29 -28.32 6.80
C ARG A 163 25.77 -27.94 6.88
N LEU A 164 26.07 -26.66 7.10
CA LEU A 164 27.45 -26.20 7.26
C LEU A 164 28.05 -26.54 8.61
N TRP A 165 27.24 -26.58 9.66
CA TRP A 165 27.67 -27.10 10.95
C TRP A 165 27.98 -28.60 10.90
N ALA A 166 27.29 -29.35 10.04
CA ALA A 166 27.48 -30.79 9.86
C ALA A 166 28.57 -31.15 8.83
N ALA A 167 28.93 -30.24 7.92
CA ALA A 167 29.93 -30.48 6.89
C ALA A 167 31.36 -30.35 7.44
N ASP A 168 32.26 -31.20 6.94
CA ASP A 168 33.69 -31.16 7.30
C ASP A 168 34.37 -29.90 6.76
N LYS A 169 35.40 -29.41 7.47
CA LYS A 169 35.96 -28.05 7.32
C LYS A 169 36.89 -27.87 6.12
N ASP A 170 36.41 -28.10 4.91
CA ASP A 170 37.14 -27.67 3.72
C ASP A 170 37.06 -26.13 3.55
N SER A 171 38.21 -25.44 3.50
CA SER A 171 38.28 -23.96 3.39
C SER A 171 37.60 -23.39 2.14
N ALA A 172 37.55 -24.13 1.03
CA ALA A 172 36.96 -23.66 -0.22
C ALA A 172 35.43 -23.87 -0.31
N SER A 173 34.89 -24.91 0.33
CA SER A 173 33.45 -25.17 0.39
C SER A 173 32.76 -24.26 1.42
N SER A 174 33.43 -24.01 2.56
CA SER A 174 32.98 -23.09 3.60
C SER A 174 32.88 -21.65 3.10
N LEU A 175 33.85 -21.13 2.35
CA LEU A 175 33.80 -19.76 1.82
C LEU A 175 32.60 -19.53 0.87
N ARG A 176 32.36 -20.47 -0.07
CA ARG A 176 31.19 -20.41 -0.98
C ARG A 176 29.88 -20.45 -0.21
N ALA A 177 29.81 -21.28 0.82
CA ALA A 177 28.61 -21.41 1.62
C ALA A 177 28.36 -20.20 2.52
N HIS A 178 29.42 -19.56 3.06
CA HIS A 178 29.31 -18.29 3.78
C HIS A 178 28.73 -17.19 2.89
N ARG A 179 29.21 -17.05 1.64
CA ARG A 179 28.63 -16.11 0.66
C ARG A 179 27.16 -16.40 0.38
N PHE A 180 26.79 -17.67 0.25
CA PHE A 180 25.40 -18.08 0.07
C PHE A 180 24.51 -17.71 1.28
N LEU A 181 24.98 -17.93 2.51
CA LEU A 181 24.27 -17.52 3.72
C LEU A 181 24.11 -16.00 3.82
N GLU A 182 25.15 -15.25 3.46
CA GLU A 182 25.08 -13.79 3.41
C GLU A 182 24.04 -13.31 2.39
N ALA A 183 24.00 -13.92 1.20
CA ALA A 183 22.98 -13.62 0.21
C ALA A 183 21.56 -13.87 0.75
N LEU A 184 21.32 -14.99 1.42
CA LEU A 184 20.03 -15.29 2.06
C LEU A 184 19.67 -14.28 3.16
N ARG A 185 20.63 -13.88 4.00
CA ARG A 185 20.41 -12.85 5.03
C ARG A 185 20.09 -11.49 4.41
N GLN A 186 20.71 -11.13 3.29
CA GLN A 186 20.38 -9.90 2.57
C GLN A 186 18.97 -9.96 1.99
N THR A 187 18.56 -11.11 1.43
CA THR A 187 17.17 -11.33 1.00
C THR A 187 16.19 -11.19 2.16
N GLU A 188 16.49 -11.75 3.33
CA GLU A 188 15.66 -11.62 4.54
C GLU A 188 15.47 -10.14 4.93
N LYS A 189 16.55 -9.34 4.93
CA LYS A 189 16.49 -7.89 5.21
C LYS A 189 15.65 -7.13 4.19
N LYS A 190 15.83 -7.43 2.90
CA LYS A 190 15.03 -6.83 1.82
C LYS A 190 13.55 -7.17 1.98
N LEU A 191 13.21 -8.41 2.29
CA LEU A 191 11.83 -8.84 2.52
C LEU A 191 11.21 -8.15 3.74
N LEU A 192 11.96 -7.98 4.84
CA LEU A 192 11.50 -7.20 6.00
C LEU A 192 11.21 -5.73 5.64
N ALA A 193 12.05 -5.11 4.80
CA ALA A 193 11.80 -3.76 4.30
C ALA A 193 10.53 -3.69 3.42
N VAL A 194 10.29 -4.72 2.59
CA VAL A 194 9.05 -4.83 1.81
C VAL A 194 7.83 -5.01 2.72
N VAL A 195 7.92 -5.82 3.79
CA VAL A 195 6.84 -5.94 4.78
C VAL A 195 6.56 -4.58 5.41
N PHE A 196 7.58 -3.85 5.85
CA PHE A 196 7.42 -2.51 6.42
C PHE A 196 6.70 -1.56 5.46
N LEU A 197 7.22 -1.41 4.23
CA LEU A 197 6.69 -0.47 3.25
C LEU A 197 5.27 -0.83 2.81
N SER A 198 5.01 -2.12 2.57
CA SER A 198 3.67 -2.58 2.19
C SER A 198 2.65 -2.41 3.32
N THR A 199 3.03 -2.66 4.58
CA THR A 199 2.15 -2.37 5.73
C THR A 199 1.90 -0.88 5.88
N LEU A 200 2.91 -0.03 5.71
CA LEU A 200 2.75 1.42 5.77
C LEU A 200 1.79 1.92 4.68
N CYS A 201 1.99 1.49 3.43
CA CYS A 201 1.11 1.85 2.31
C CYS A 201 -0.31 1.32 2.50
N LEU A 202 -0.47 0.12 3.07
CA LEU A 202 -1.78 -0.46 3.39
C LEU A 202 -2.54 0.41 4.40
N LEU A 203 -1.89 0.76 5.52
CA LEU A 203 -2.51 1.52 6.61
C LEU A 203 -2.75 2.99 6.24
N VAL A 204 -1.87 3.59 5.41
CA VAL A 204 -2.12 4.93 4.85
C VAL A 204 -3.24 4.89 3.82
N SER A 205 -3.33 3.84 2.99
CA SER A 205 -4.33 3.81 1.93
C SER A 205 -5.73 3.44 2.44
N TRP A 206 -5.83 2.70 3.54
CA TRP A 206 -7.10 2.20 4.04
C TRP A 206 -7.17 2.21 5.56
N GLN A 207 -8.10 3.00 6.09
CA GLN A 207 -8.29 3.20 7.52
C GLN A 207 -8.68 1.91 8.26
N PHE A 208 -9.41 1.00 7.58
CA PHE A 208 -9.76 -0.31 8.13
C PHE A 208 -8.66 -1.37 7.98
N GLY A 209 -7.51 -1.02 7.39
CA GLY A 209 -6.36 -1.92 7.24
C GLY A 209 -5.82 -2.45 8.57
N VAL A 210 -6.04 -1.75 9.69
CA VAL A 210 -5.65 -2.20 11.03
C VAL A 210 -6.30 -3.53 11.40
N PHE A 211 -7.54 -3.78 10.96
CA PHE A 211 -8.23 -5.05 11.22
C PHE A 211 -7.54 -6.21 10.49
N VAL A 212 -7.08 -5.96 9.27
CA VAL A 212 -6.37 -6.97 8.47
C VAL A 212 -4.98 -7.26 9.04
N ILE A 213 -4.27 -6.24 9.52
CA ILE A 213 -2.99 -6.47 10.23
C ILE A 213 -3.22 -7.22 11.54
N THR A 214 -4.31 -6.94 12.25
CA THR A 214 -4.65 -7.65 13.49
C THR A 214 -4.94 -9.14 13.23
N THR A 215 -5.70 -9.47 12.18
CA THR A 215 -5.94 -10.88 11.81
C THR A 215 -4.66 -11.57 11.35
N GLN A 216 -3.76 -10.86 10.67
CA GLN A 216 -2.44 -11.38 10.31
C GLN A 216 -1.59 -11.66 11.56
N VAL A 217 -1.55 -10.73 12.53
CA VAL A 217 -0.86 -10.94 13.82
C VAL A 217 -1.46 -12.13 14.57
N ALA A 218 -2.79 -12.27 14.58
CA ALA A 218 -3.46 -13.42 15.19
C ALA A 218 -3.09 -14.75 14.49
N ALA A 219 -3.02 -14.77 13.16
CA ALA A 219 -2.57 -15.94 12.40
C ALA A 219 -1.11 -16.30 12.70
N LEU A 220 -0.23 -15.30 12.80
CA LEU A 220 1.17 -15.48 13.18
C LEU A 220 1.31 -15.99 14.63
N PHE A 221 0.48 -15.51 15.55
CA PHE A 221 0.41 -16.00 16.92
C PHE A 221 -0.05 -17.46 16.98
N ALA A 222 -1.05 -17.84 16.18
CA ALA A 222 -1.47 -19.24 16.07
C ALA A 222 -0.32 -20.16 15.62
N VAL A 223 0.55 -19.70 14.71
CA VAL A 223 1.75 -20.45 14.29
C VAL A 223 2.75 -20.65 15.45
N LEU A 224 2.86 -19.70 16.39
CA LEU A 224 3.68 -19.90 17.60
C LEU A 224 3.10 -20.96 18.52
N LEU A 225 1.77 -20.98 18.71
CA LEU A 225 1.11 -21.95 19.58
C LEU A 225 1.33 -23.40 19.11
N VAL A 226 1.45 -23.61 17.81
CA VAL A 226 1.74 -24.94 17.22
C VAL A 226 3.18 -25.41 17.50
N GLY A 227 4.07 -24.54 18.01
CA GLY A 227 5.40 -24.94 18.46
C GLY A 227 6.47 -24.98 17.36
N PHE A 228 6.25 -24.33 16.22
CA PHE A 228 7.30 -24.22 15.19
C PHE A 228 8.47 -23.35 15.68
N PRO A 229 9.74 -23.72 15.39
CA PRO A 229 10.95 -23.00 15.81
C PRO A 229 11.19 -21.71 14.99
N CYS A 230 10.17 -20.85 14.89
CA CYS A 230 10.13 -19.64 14.08
C CYS A 230 10.09 -18.35 14.93
N GLU A 231 10.24 -18.45 16.25
CA GLU A 231 10.05 -17.34 17.20
C GLU A 231 10.89 -16.10 16.86
N ARG A 232 12.17 -16.29 16.49
CA ARG A 232 13.07 -15.18 16.16
C ARG A 232 12.59 -14.39 14.95
N VAL A 233 12.10 -15.07 13.90
CA VAL A 233 11.55 -14.41 12.71
C VAL A 233 10.27 -13.70 13.05
N LEU A 234 9.41 -14.37 13.82
CA LEU A 234 8.13 -13.81 14.14
C LEU A 234 8.27 -12.54 14.97
N ARG A 235 9.18 -12.52 15.94
CA ARG A 235 9.50 -11.31 16.70
C ARG A 235 9.97 -10.18 15.78
N ARG A 236 10.80 -10.46 14.76
CA ARG A 236 11.20 -9.45 13.77
C ARG A 236 10.01 -8.94 12.96
N ILE A 237 9.13 -9.84 12.50
CA ILE A 237 7.90 -9.46 11.77
C ILE A 237 7.04 -8.56 12.65
N LEU A 238 6.78 -8.94 13.90
CA LEU A 238 5.97 -8.17 14.85
C LEU A 238 6.58 -6.79 15.13
N LEU A 239 7.90 -6.70 15.28
CA LEU A 239 8.60 -5.42 15.44
C LEU A 239 8.44 -4.53 14.20
N VAL A 240 8.55 -5.10 12.99
CA VAL A 240 8.34 -4.36 11.74
C VAL A 240 6.90 -3.89 11.60
N LEU A 241 5.91 -4.73 11.91
CA LEU A 241 4.50 -4.37 11.88
C LEU A 241 4.17 -3.27 12.90
N SER A 242 4.73 -3.38 14.11
CA SER A 242 4.58 -2.36 15.16
C SER A 242 5.23 -1.04 14.75
N ALA A 243 6.43 -1.09 14.16
CA ALA A 243 7.11 0.10 13.65
C ALA A 243 6.30 0.76 12.52
N ALA A 244 5.76 -0.02 11.58
CA ALA A 244 4.92 0.51 10.50
C ALA A 244 3.65 1.16 11.06
N PHE A 245 3.00 0.54 12.04
CA PHE A 245 1.84 1.10 12.73
C PHE A 245 2.16 2.43 13.42
N VAL A 246 3.25 2.50 14.19
CA VAL A 246 3.70 3.74 14.84
C VAL A 246 4.03 4.81 13.80
N SER A 247 4.72 4.46 12.71
CA SER A 247 4.98 5.38 11.61
C SER A 247 3.68 5.91 10.98
N THR A 248 2.67 5.07 10.79
CA THR A 248 1.37 5.51 10.29
C THR A 248 0.66 6.44 11.29
N LEU A 249 0.72 6.16 12.59
CA LEU A 249 0.21 7.07 13.61
C LEU A 249 0.91 8.43 13.54
N LEU A 250 2.25 8.44 13.45
CA LEU A 250 2.99 9.69 13.30
C LEU A 250 2.55 10.42 12.02
N LEU A 251 2.43 9.76 10.88
CA LEU A 251 1.99 10.40 9.64
C LEU A 251 0.58 11.02 9.74
N HIS A 252 -0.35 10.36 10.44
CA HIS A 252 -1.72 10.86 10.60
C HIS A 252 -1.85 11.96 11.68
N PHE A 253 -1.06 11.87 12.76
CA PHE A 253 -1.21 12.75 13.94
C PHE A 253 -0.18 13.88 14.01
N PHE A 254 1.05 13.70 13.51
CA PHE A 254 2.11 14.71 13.53
C PHE A 254 1.68 16.07 12.93
N PRO A 255 0.89 16.12 11.85
CA PRO A 255 0.46 17.40 11.29
C PRO A 255 -0.56 18.17 12.15
N ARG A 256 -1.17 17.54 13.17
CA ARG A 256 -2.11 18.21 14.11
C ARG A 256 -1.39 19.14 15.09
N TYR A 257 -0.15 18.82 15.47
CA TYR A 257 0.63 19.61 16.43
C TYR A 257 1.22 20.89 15.81
N LEU A 258 1.43 20.90 14.49
CA LEU A 258 2.00 22.04 13.78
C LEU A 258 0.94 23.10 13.39
N VAL A 259 -0.31 22.68 13.15
CA VAL A 259 -1.38 23.57 12.65
C VAL A 259 -2.22 24.21 13.77
N ARG A 260 -2.10 23.75 15.03
CA ARG A 260 -2.76 24.40 16.18
C ARG A 260 -2.05 25.69 16.66
N LYS A 261 -1.24 26.33 15.82
CA LYS A 261 -0.57 27.60 16.18
C LYS A 261 -1.18 28.84 15.52
N ASP A 262 -2.05 28.72 14.51
CA ASP A 262 -2.64 29.90 13.88
C ASP A 262 -4.14 30.09 14.18
N ARG A 263 -4.31 30.75 15.34
CA ARG A 263 -5.29 31.77 15.71
C ARG A 263 -6.73 31.40 16.08
N PRO A 264 -7.27 32.05 17.13
CA PRO A 264 -8.68 31.99 17.48
C PRO A 264 -9.53 32.65 16.38
N VAL A 265 -10.61 31.99 15.99
CA VAL A 265 -11.69 32.59 15.22
C VAL A 265 -12.26 33.73 16.06
N CYS A 266 -11.89 34.96 15.70
CA CYS A 266 -12.53 36.15 16.21
C CYS A 266 -13.97 36.13 15.67
N ARG A 267 -14.92 35.67 16.48
CA ARG A 267 -16.36 35.84 16.24
C ARG A 267 -16.62 37.34 16.10
N ARG A 268 -16.73 37.86 14.87
CA ARG A 268 -17.48 39.09 14.65
C ARG A 268 -18.94 38.76 14.91
N SER A 269 -19.37 39.08 16.13
CA SER A 269 -20.77 39.24 16.49
C SER A 269 -21.36 40.28 15.56
N THR A 270 -22.11 39.84 14.55
CA THR A 270 -23.11 40.68 13.90
C THR A 270 -24.24 40.85 14.93
N ARG A 271 -24.12 41.88 15.78
CA ARG A 271 -25.27 42.42 16.50
C ARG A 271 -26.21 43.00 15.45
N LEU A 272 -27.29 42.27 15.17
CA LEU A 272 -28.55 42.88 14.80
C LEU A 272 -28.99 43.74 15.99
N HIS A 273 -28.94 45.05 15.86
CA HIS A 273 -29.79 45.96 16.64
C HIS A 273 -30.01 47.26 15.85
N PHE A 274 -31.29 47.45 15.54
CA PHE A 274 -32.01 48.59 14.95
C PHE A 274 -31.87 48.82 13.45
#